data_AF-A0A3S1B9H8-F1
#
_entry.id   AF-A0A3S1B9H8-F1
#
_cell.length_a   1.000
_cell.length_b   1.000
_cell.length_c   1.000
_cell.angle_alpha   90.00
_cell.angle_beta   90.00
_cell.angle_gamma   90.00
#
_symmetry.space_group_name_H-M   'P 1'
#
loop_
_entity.id
_entity.type
_entity.pdbx_description
1 polymer ?
#
loop_
_entity_poly.entity_id
_entity_poly.type
_entity_poly.pdbx_seq_one_letter_code
_entity_poly.pdbx_strand_id
1 'polypeptide(L)'
;MKLLKTIINKSLFKSLLIAIISFSVLLGFNNFLPGTIMWYTSIWEYKVKNFDTYKSDFQTIADLAYREFSKGQMKSSYINVEENPDGSVNLNYKKVNSEDLIDVTMSQKERNSLGEIVKNAFHHGDMAYLSLIRVRQNEVAFEIENGHYSLVYTVNGKKPKFKNSPHNFKLKKISAHWYHARVIED
;
A
#
# COMPACT_ATOMS: atom_id res chain seq x y z
N MET A 1 1.30 33.52 63.30
CA MET A 1 2.43 32.85 62.61
C MET A 1 2.13 31.42 62.12
N LYS A 2 1.43 30.55 62.88
CA LYS A 2 1.11 29.16 62.46
C LYS A 2 0.20 29.07 61.22
N LEU A 3 -0.86 29.86 61.14
CA LEU A 3 -1.84 29.86 60.02
C LEU A 3 -1.22 30.19 58.65
N LEU A 4 -0.33 31.18 58.60
CA LEU A 4 0.34 31.60 57.35
C LEU A 4 1.24 30.48 56.79
N LYS A 5 1.95 29.77 57.68
CA LYS A 5 2.84 28.65 57.33
C LYS A 5 2.06 27.47 56.74
N THR A 6 0.86 27.19 57.25
CA THR A 6 -0.02 26.12 56.75
C THR A 6 -0.61 26.43 55.37
N ILE A 7 -0.96 27.69 55.09
CA ILE A 7 -1.48 28.13 53.78
C ILE A 7 -0.38 28.08 52.71
N ILE A 8 0.82 28.54 53.04
CA ILE A 8 2.00 28.49 52.14
C ILE A 8 2.35 27.03 51.80
N ASN A 9 2.35 26.13 52.79
CA ASN A 9 2.59 24.70 52.54
C ASN A 9 1.53 24.05 51.64
N LYS A 10 0.24 24.41 51.79
CA LYS A 10 -0.83 23.90 50.91
C LYS A 10 -0.71 24.42 49.48
N SER A 11 -0.30 25.68 49.30
CA SER A 11 -0.08 26.27 47.98
C SER A 11 1.12 25.62 47.25
N LEU A 12 2.25 25.46 47.95
CA LEU A 12 3.44 24.79 47.40
C LEU A 12 3.17 23.33 47.03
N PHE A 13 2.40 22.61 47.86
CA PHE A 13 2.01 21.23 47.57
C PHE A 13 1.11 21.13 46.31
N LYS A 14 0.16 22.05 46.14
CA LYS A 14 -0.67 22.12 44.92
C LYS A 14 0.19 22.40 43.68
N SER A 15 1.10 23.36 43.76
CA SER A 15 2.01 23.68 42.64
C SER A 15 2.91 22.50 42.27
N LEU A 16 3.42 21.77 43.26
CA LEU A 16 4.22 20.56 43.02
C LEU A 16 3.39 19.46 42.34
N LEU A 17 2.15 19.24 42.79
CA LEU A 17 1.26 18.25 42.19
C LEU A 17 0.96 18.60 40.72
N ILE A 18 0.67 19.88 40.44
CA ILE A 18 0.46 20.37 39.07
C ILE A 18 1.72 20.16 38.23
N ALA A 19 2.92 20.46 38.76
CA ALA A 19 4.17 20.27 38.05
C ALA A 19 4.42 18.79 37.71
N ILE A 20 4.14 17.87 38.65
CA ILE A 20 4.27 16.42 38.44
C ILE A 20 3.29 15.95 37.35
N ILE A 21 2.02 16.33 37.44
CA ILE A 21 1.00 15.95 36.45
C ILE A 21 1.38 16.50 35.07
N SER A 22 1.74 17.78 34.99
CA SER A 22 2.18 18.41 33.74
C SER A 22 3.39 17.71 33.14
N PHE A 23 4.38 17.35 33.96
CA PHE A 23 5.57 16.63 33.51
C PHE A 23 5.26 15.21 33.04
N SER A 24 4.40 14.47 33.75
CA SER A 24 3.93 13.14 33.34
C SER A 24 3.15 13.18 32.02
N VAL A 25 2.29 14.19 31.83
CA VAL A 25 1.59 14.41 30.56
C VAL A 25 2.59 14.71 29.46
N LEU A 26 3.55 15.62 29.69
CA LEU A 26 4.57 15.97 28.71
C LEU A 26 5.41 14.76 28.27
N LEU A 27 5.84 13.93 29.22
CA LEU A 27 6.57 12.69 28.94
C LEU A 27 5.73 11.67 28.17
N GLY A 28 4.44 11.54 28.51
CA GLY A 28 3.50 10.68 27.79
C GLY A 28 3.36 11.11 26.33
N PHE A 29 3.10 12.41 26.09
CA PHE A 29 2.99 12.96 24.74
C PHE A 29 4.30 12.82 23.96
N ASN A 30 5.45 13.15 24.56
CA ASN A 30 6.73 13.20 23.86
C ASN A 30 7.28 11.81 23.49
N ASN A 31 6.92 10.75 24.23
CA ASN A 31 7.35 9.38 23.91
C ASN A 31 6.31 8.61 23.07
N PHE A 32 5.01 8.85 23.29
CA PHE A 32 3.95 8.09 22.61
C PHE A 32 3.70 8.57 21.17
N LEU A 33 3.73 9.88 20.92
CA LEU A 33 3.46 10.43 19.59
C LEU A 33 4.52 10.04 18.55
N PRO A 34 5.84 10.18 18.82
CA PRO A 34 6.85 9.80 17.83
C PRO A 34 6.82 8.31 17.50
N GLY A 35 6.63 7.44 18.50
CA GLY A 35 6.55 5.99 18.29
C GLY A 35 5.34 5.59 17.43
N THR A 36 4.17 6.16 17.71
CA THR A 36 2.96 5.89 16.91
C THR A 36 3.03 6.47 15.51
N ILE A 37 3.63 7.65 15.33
CA ILE A 37 3.87 8.27 14.03
C ILE A 37 4.85 7.43 13.21
N MET A 38 6.00 7.06 13.79
CA MET A 38 7.00 6.21 13.12
C MET A 38 6.40 4.88 12.68
N TRP A 39 5.67 4.21 13.57
CA TRP A 39 4.98 2.97 13.25
C TRP A 39 3.96 3.16 12.10
N TYR A 40 3.12 4.20 12.17
CA TYR A 40 2.15 4.45 11.13
C TYR A 40 2.80 4.82 9.78
N THR A 41 3.90 5.56 9.79
CA THR A 41 4.66 5.87 8.57
C THR A 41 5.36 4.65 7.99
N SER A 42 5.90 3.77 8.83
CA SER A 42 6.58 2.53 8.42
C SER A 42 5.62 1.54 7.77
N ILE A 43 4.38 1.43 8.24
CA ILE A 43 3.35 0.56 7.61
C ILE A 43 3.16 0.89 6.13
N TRP A 44 3.30 2.15 5.75
CA TRP A 44 3.06 2.62 4.39
C TRP A 44 4.32 3.06 3.66
N GLU A 45 5.47 2.53 4.06
CA GLU A 45 6.78 2.85 3.48
C GLU A 45 6.79 2.69 1.95
N TYR A 46 6.28 1.56 1.45
CA TYR A 46 6.25 1.21 0.02
C TYR A 46 5.05 1.75 -0.75
N LYS A 47 4.21 2.60 -0.14
CA LYS A 47 3.01 3.09 -0.84
C LYS A 47 3.41 3.88 -2.09
N VAL A 48 2.65 3.71 -3.17
CA VAL A 48 2.70 4.60 -4.34
C VAL A 48 2.31 6.01 -3.88
N LYS A 49 3.27 6.94 -3.82
CA LYS A 49 3.05 8.30 -3.29
C LYS A 49 2.37 9.24 -4.29
N ASN A 50 2.63 9.03 -5.57
CA ASN A 50 2.24 9.86 -6.71
C ASN A 50 1.05 9.26 -7.48
N PHE A 51 0.15 8.56 -6.78
CA PHE A 51 -0.98 7.85 -7.40
C PHE A 51 -1.79 8.75 -8.35
N ASP A 52 -2.13 9.97 -7.92
CA ASP A 52 -2.97 10.86 -8.73
C ASP A 52 -2.31 11.26 -10.05
N THR A 53 -0.98 11.36 -10.09
CA THR A 53 -0.20 11.65 -11.31
C THR A 53 -0.30 10.50 -12.32
N TYR A 54 -0.20 9.25 -11.86
CA TYR A 54 -0.17 8.05 -12.71
C TYR A 54 -1.49 7.29 -12.75
N LYS A 55 -2.57 7.87 -12.22
CA LYS A 55 -3.87 7.20 -12.09
C LYS A 55 -4.41 6.69 -13.42
N SER A 56 -4.24 7.48 -14.49
CA SER A 56 -4.70 7.09 -15.83
C SER A 56 -3.92 5.89 -16.38
N ASP A 57 -2.61 5.84 -16.09
CA ASP A 57 -1.77 4.71 -16.48
C ASP A 57 -2.18 3.45 -15.71
N PHE A 58 -2.36 3.58 -14.40
CA PHE A 58 -2.84 2.48 -13.56
C PHE A 58 -4.19 1.94 -14.04
N GLN A 59 -5.11 2.82 -14.41
CA GLN A 59 -6.41 2.41 -14.97
C GLN A 59 -6.22 1.66 -16.30
N THR A 60 -5.37 2.18 -17.18
CA THR A 60 -5.08 1.55 -18.48
C THR A 60 -4.56 0.12 -18.32
N ILE A 61 -3.65 -0.10 -17.37
CA ILE A 61 -3.11 -1.44 -17.10
C ILE A 61 -4.10 -2.32 -16.35
N ALA A 62 -4.93 -1.77 -15.47
CA ALA A 62 -5.99 -2.53 -14.80
C ALA A 62 -7.02 -3.06 -15.82
N ASP A 63 -7.42 -2.22 -16.78
CA ASP A 63 -8.35 -2.60 -17.84
C ASP A 63 -7.74 -3.68 -18.75
N LEU A 64 -6.46 -3.55 -19.11
CA LEU A 64 -5.69 -4.57 -19.83
C LEU A 64 -5.68 -5.90 -19.07
N ALA A 65 -5.30 -5.89 -17.80
CA ALA A 65 -5.20 -7.11 -16.99
C ALA A 65 -6.56 -7.81 -16.86
N TYR A 66 -7.64 -7.03 -16.68
CA TYR A 66 -8.99 -7.55 -16.60
C TYR A 66 -9.48 -8.11 -17.94
N ARG A 67 -9.12 -7.48 -19.06
CA ARG A 67 -9.38 -7.97 -20.41
C ARG A 67 -8.72 -9.34 -20.63
N GLU A 68 -7.44 -9.48 -20.29
CA GLU A 68 -6.73 -10.76 -20.43
C GLU A 68 -7.33 -11.85 -19.55
N PHE A 69 -7.66 -11.53 -18.30
CA PHE A 69 -8.34 -12.45 -17.39
C PHE A 69 -9.69 -12.94 -17.94
N SER A 70 -10.46 -12.05 -18.55
CA SER A 70 -11.77 -12.35 -19.12
C SER A 70 -11.72 -13.30 -20.33
N LYS A 71 -10.55 -13.47 -20.97
CA LYS A 71 -10.37 -14.47 -22.05
C LYS A 71 -10.35 -15.91 -21.54
N GLY A 72 -10.18 -16.13 -20.23
CA GLY A 72 -10.13 -17.46 -19.63
C GLY A 72 -8.89 -18.27 -20.01
N GLN A 73 -7.84 -17.62 -20.51
CA GLN A 73 -6.62 -18.27 -21.01
C GLN A 73 -5.50 -18.34 -19.97
N MET A 74 -5.66 -17.73 -18.79
CA MET A 74 -4.63 -17.68 -17.75
C MET A 74 -4.75 -18.86 -16.78
N LYS A 75 -3.72 -19.70 -16.68
CA LYS A 75 -3.62 -20.84 -15.75
C LYS A 75 -3.78 -20.41 -14.29
N SER A 76 -3.21 -19.25 -13.98
CA SER A 76 -3.29 -18.60 -12.68
C SER A 76 -3.88 -17.21 -12.84
N SER A 77 -4.52 -16.68 -11.80
CA SER A 77 -5.11 -15.34 -11.86
C SER A 77 -4.08 -14.22 -11.57
N TYR A 78 -2.91 -14.30 -12.22
CA TYR A 78 -1.88 -13.28 -12.15
C TYR A 78 -1.10 -13.18 -13.46
N ILE A 79 -0.56 -11.99 -13.72
CA ILE A 79 0.31 -11.64 -14.84
C ILE A 79 1.66 -11.23 -14.24
N ASN A 80 2.75 -11.78 -14.76
CA ASN A 80 4.10 -11.38 -14.37
C ASN A 80 4.48 -10.08 -15.07
N VAL A 81 5.23 -9.24 -14.36
CA VAL A 81 5.86 -8.03 -14.92
C VAL A 81 7.33 -8.34 -15.11
N GLU A 82 7.81 -8.28 -16.35
CA GLU A 82 9.19 -8.61 -16.72
C GLU A 82 9.86 -7.39 -17.31
N GLU A 83 10.92 -6.91 -16.65
CA GLU A 83 11.78 -5.85 -17.16
C GLU A 83 12.96 -6.48 -17.92
N ASN A 84 13.09 -6.12 -19.20
CA ASN A 84 14.13 -6.63 -20.09
C ASN A 84 15.44 -5.85 -19.91
N PRO A 85 16.58 -6.40 -20.35
CA PRO A 85 17.88 -5.71 -20.28
C PRO A 85 17.95 -4.37 -21.02
N ASP A 86 17.06 -4.14 -22.00
CA ASP A 86 16.96 -2.88 -22.74
C ASP A 86 16.07 -1.83 -22.04
N GLY A 87 15.54 -2.16 -20.85
CA GLY A 87 14.63 -1.31 -20.07
C GLY A 87 13.17 -1.33 -20.52
N SER A 88 12.83 -2.15 -21.52
CA SER A 88 11.43 -2.38 -21.89
C SER A 88 10.75 -3.29 -20.87
N VAL A 89 9.46 -3.08 -20.64
CA VAL A 89 8.66 -3.90 -19.71
C VAL A 89 7.60 -4.66 -20.47
N ASN A 90 7.56 -5.97 -20.25
CA ASN A 90 6.56 -6.87 -20.81
C ASN A 90 5.68 -7.46 -19.71
N LEU A 91 4.53 -7.97 -20.14
CA LEU A 91 3.59 -8.69 -19.31
C LEU A 91 3.41 -10.09 -19.88
N ASN A 92 3.49 -11.12 -19.06
CA ASN A 92 3.23 -12.49 -19.48
C ASN A 92 2.46 -13.30 -18.44
N TYR A 93 1.80 -14.36 -18.86
CA TYR A 93 1.11 -15.30 -17.97
C TYR A 93 1.23 -16.74 -18.49
N LYS A 94 1.07 -17.72 -17.60
CA LYS A 94 1.00 -19.13 -18.00
C LYS A 94 -0.35 -19.45 -18.61
N LYS A 95 -0.38 -20.14 -19.75
CA LYS A 95 -1.62 -20.54 -20.44
C LYS A 95 -2.36 -21.66 -19.70
N VAL A 96 -3.70 -21.59 -19.63
CA VAL A 96 -4.54 -22.68 -19.12
C VAL A 96 -4.23 -23.96 -19.90
N ASN A 97 -4.10 -25.07 -19.16
CA ASN A 97 -3.81 -26.40 -19.70
C ASN A 97 -2.45 -26.52 -20.43
N SER A 98 -1.52 -25.60 -20.22
CA SER A 98 -0.13 -25.69 -20.70
C SER A 98 0.84 -25.16 -19.64
N GLU A 99 2.14 -25.38 -19.86
CA GLU A 99 3.22 -24.64 -19.18
C GLU A 99 3.72 -23.45 -20.01
N ASP A 100 3.17 -23.24 -21.22
CA ASP A 100 3.56 -22.14 -22.10
C ASP A 100 3.31 -20.79 -21.43
N LEU A 101 4.29 -19.91 -21.54
CA LEU A 101 4.16 -18.49 -21.25
C LEU A 101 3.59 -17.77 -22.47
N ILE A 102 2.61 -16.90 -22.21
CA ILE A 102 1.93 -16.10 -23.21
C ILE A 102 2.23 -14.64 -22.91
N ASP A 103 2.85 -13.97 -23.88
CA ASP A 103 3.04 -12.54 -23.82
C ASP A 103 1.71 -11.83 -24.04
N VAL A 104 1.42 -10.89 -23.16
CA VAL A 104 0.23 -10.04 -23.25
C VAL A 104 0.44 -9.09 -24.42
N THR A 105 -0.43 -9.18 -25.42
CA THR A 105 -0.44 -8.22 -26.52
C THR A 105 -0.89 -6.85 -26.02
N MET A 106 -0.01 -5.87 -26.13
CA MET A 106 -0.23 -4.49 -25.71
C MET A 106 -0.27 -3.54 -26.92
N SER A 107 -1.15 -2.56 -26.86
CA SER A 107 -1.12 -1.34 -27.67
C SER A 107 0.06 -0.45 -27.24
N GLN A 108 0.38 0.56 -28.06
CA GLN A 108 1.44 1.51 -27.70
C GLN A 108 1.11 2.30 -26.43
N LYS A 109 -0.16 2.65 -26.22
CA LYS A 109 -0.61 3.34 -25.01
C LYS A 109 -0.40 2.47 -23.77
N GLU A 110 -0.80 1.20 -23.83
CA GLU A 110 -0.60 0.25 -22.72
C GLU A 110 0.88 0.06 -22.40
N ARG A 111 1.75 -0.10 -23.41
CA ARG A 111 3.20 -0.16 -23.20
C ARG A 111 3.75 1.09 -22.51
N ASN A 112 3.37 2.26 -22.98
CA ASN A 112 3.82 3.53 -22.39
C ASN A 112 3.35 3.66 -20.94
N SER A 113 2.07 3.36 -20.66
CA SER A 113 1.51 3.40 -19.31
C SER A 113 2.21 2.43 -18.35
N LEU A 114 2.52 1.21 -18.80
CA LEU A 114 3.27 0.24 -17.99
C LEU A 114 4.67 0.75 -17.68
N GLY A 115 5.38 1.27 -18.69
CA GLY A 115 6.71 1.84 -18.51
C GLY A 115 6.74 3.00 -17.51
N GLU A 116 5.77 3.91 -17.60
CA GLU A 116 5.64 5.03 -16.65
C GLU A 116 5.38 4.55 -15.21
N ILE A 117 4.50 3.55 -15.04
CA ILE A 117 4.22 2.97 -13.72
C ILE A 117 5.48 2.33 -13.11
N VAL A 118 6.16 1.46 -13.86
CA VAL A 118 7.32 0.72 -13.37
C VAL A 118 8.47 1.66 -13.04
N LYS A 119 8.74 2.62 -13.94
CA LYS A 119 9.84 3.57 -13.79
C LYS A 119 9.59 4.59 -12.67
N ASN A 120 8.38 5.13 -12.57
CA ASN A 120 8.13 6.34 -11.77
C ASN A 120 7.20 6.14 -10.58
N ALA A 121 6.30 5.14 -10.61
CA ALA A 121 5.31 4.94 -9.54
C ALA A 121 5.72 3.84 -8.54
N PHE A 122 6.43 2.80 -9.01
CA PHE A 122 6.85 1.65 -8.21
C PHE A 122 8.37 1.57 -7.95
N HIS A 123 9.10 2.68 -8.00
CA HIS A 123 10.55 2.64 -7.75
C HIS A 123 10.89 3.15 -6.34
N HIS A 124 10.71 2.30 -5.32
CA HIS A 124 10.91 2.66 -3.91
C HIS A 124 11.96 1.78 -3.20
N GLY A 125 13.18 1.72 -3.75
CA GLY A 125 14.28 0.97 -3.15
C GLY A 125 14.15 -0.55 -3.31
N ASP A 126 14.88 -1.30 -2.50
CA ASP A 126 15.02 -2.75 -2.65
C ASP A 126 13.68 -3.49 -2.54
N MET A 127 13.37 -4.31 -3.56
CA MET A 127 12.17 -5.17 -3.64
C MET A 127 10.81 -4.43 -3.60
N ALA A 128 10.80 -3.12 -3.77
CA ALA A 128 9.58 -2.31 -3.85
C ALA A 128 9.11 -2.03 -5.28
N TYR A 129 9.63 -2.78 -6.26
CA TYR A 129 9.23 -2.72 -7.66
C TYR A 129 8.01 -3.60 -7.95
N LEU A 130 7.24 -3.19 -8.96
CA LEU A 130 6.07 -3.92 -9.43
C LEU A 130 6.53 -5.26 -10.02
N SER A 131 6.03 -6.37 -9.46
CA SER A 131 6.41 -7.72 -9.89
C SER A 131 5.24 -8.50 -10.48
N LEU A 132 4.06 -8.34 -9.89
CA LEU A 132 2.88 -9.13 -10.23
C LEU A 132 1.65 -8.23 -10.36
N ILE A 133 0.81 -8.55 -11.34
CA ILE A 133 -0.53 -8.00 -11.46
C ILE A 133 -1.50 -9.14 -11.23
N ARG A 134 -2.07 -9.21 -10.02
CA ARG A 134 -3.06 -10.22 -9.66
C ARG A 134 -4.45 -9.76 -10.06
N VAL A 135 -5.19 -10.63 -10.73
CA VAL A 135 -6.54 -10.34 -11.20
C VAL A 135 -7.52 -11.31 -10.54
N ARG A 136 -8.66 -10.82 -10.07
CA ARG A 136 -9.77 -11.63 -9.57
C ARG A 136 -11.07 -11.05 -10.13
N GLN A 137 -12.18 -11.76 -9.92
CA GLN A 137 -13.49 -11.44 -10.51
C GLN A 137 -13.96 -9.97 -10.40
N ASN A 138 -13.47 -9.17 -9.45
CA ASN A 138 -13.84 -7.76 -9.32
C ASN A 138 -12.67 -6.85 -8.89
N GLU A 139 -11.44 -7.34 -8.95
CA GLU A 139 -10.29 -6.59 -8.46
C GLU A 139 -9.02 -6.88 -9.26
N VAL A 140 -8.19 -5.86 -9.41
CA VAL A 140 -6.83 -5.95 -9.96
C VAL A 140 -5.89 -5.39 -8.89
N ALA A 141 -4.89 -6.17 -8.49
CA ALA A 141 -3.89 -5.78 -7.52
C ALA A 141 -2.52 -5.74 -8.18
N PHE A 142 -1.87 -4.58 -8.12
CA PHE A 142 -0.48 -4.35 -8.51
C PHE A 142 0.38 -4.61 -7.28
N GLU A 143 1.08 -5.75 -7.26
CA GLU A 143 1.84 -6.27 -6.12
C GLU A 143 3.33 -6.01 -6.33
N ILE A 144 4.02 -5.61 -5.27
CA ILE A 144 5.49 -5.50 -5.29
C ILE A 144 6.15 -6.86 -5.04
N GLU A 145 7.43 -6.98 -5.40
CA GLU A 145 8.21 -8.23 -5.32
C GLU A 145 8.10 -8.95 -3.97
N ASN A 146 8.28 -8.23 -2.87
CA ASN A 146 8.24 -8.83 -1.53
C ASN A 146 6.81 -9.19 -1.06
N GLY A 147 5.78 -8.97 -1.88
CA GLY A 147 4.38 -9.30 -1.61
C GLY A 147 3.72 -8.49 -0.48
N HIS A 148 4.44 -7.52 0.10
CA HIS A 148 4.00 -6.82 1.29
C HIS A 148 2.99 -5.71 1.03
N TYR A 149 3.06 -5.09 -0.15
CA TYR A 149 2.17 -4.01 -0.54
C TYR A 149 1.48 -4.30 -1.87
N SER A 150 0.27 -3.78 -2.02
CA SER A 150 -0.43 -3.74 -3.29
C SER A 150 -1.20 -2.44 -3.47
N LEU A 151 -1.19 -1.93 -4.70
CA LEU A 151 -2.18 -0.95 -5.15
C LEU A 151 -3.35 -1.71 -5.77
N VAL A 152 -4.58 -1.44 -5.34
CA VAL A 152 -5.74 -2.27 -5.66
C VAL A 152 -6.81 -1.44 -6.35
N TYR A 153 -7.20 -1.86 -7.53
CA TYR A 153 -8.38 -1.40 -8.25
C TYR A 153 -9.55 -2.36 -8.01
N THR A 154 -10.75 -1.82 -7.83
CA THR A 154 -11.99 -2.57 -7.66
C THR A 154 -13.00 -2.14 -8.70
N VAL A 155 -13.43 -3.06 -9.56
CA VAL A 155 -14.32 -2.74 -10.70
C VAL A 155 -15.65 -2.17 -10.20
N ASN A 156 -16.18 -2.75 -9.12
CA ASN A 156 -17.48 -2.37 -8.55
C ASN A 156 -17.41 -1.30 -7.45
N GLY A 157 -16.23 -0.73 -7.17
CA GLY A 157 -16.01 0.30 -6.14
C GLY A 157 -16.18 -0.18 -4.70
N LYS A 158 -16.43 -1.48 -4.48
CA LYS A 158 -16.56 -2.06 -3.14
C LYS A 158 -15.17 -2.28 -2.56
N LYS A 159 -15.06 -2.15 -1.24
CA LYS A 159 -13.83 -2.44 -0.50
C LYS A 159 -13.32 -3.85 -0.85
N PRO A 160 -12.03 -4.03 -1.21
CA PRO A 160 -11.48 -5.32 -1.56
C PRO A 160 -11.54 -6.26 -0.36
N LYS A 161 -11.80 -7.55 -0.62
CA LYS A 161 -12.08 -8.53 0.45
C LYS A 161 -10.97 -9.56 0.63
N PHE A 162 -10.00 -9.66 -0.29
CA PHE A 162 -8.87 -10.60 -0.23
C PHE A 162 -9.25 -12.00 0.25
N LYS A 163 -10.43 -12.50 -0.17
CA LYS A 163 -10.96 -13.78 0.29
C LYS A 163 -9.96 -14.88 -0.08
N ASN A 164 -9.69 -15.78 0.87
CA ASN A 164 -8.75 -16.90 0.74
C ASN A 164 -7.27 -16.51 0.66
N SER A 165 -6.90 -15.26 0.98
CA SER A 165 -5.49 -14.96 1.28
C SER A 165 -5.16 -15.49 2.67
N PRO A 166 -3.97 -16.11 2.87
CA PRO A 166 -3.50 -16.48 4.20
C PRO A 166 -3.07 -15.26 5.03
N HIS A 167 -3.07 -14.06 4.44
CA HIS A 167 -2.59 -12.84 5.07
C HIS A 167 -3.73 -11.89 5.42
N ASN A 168 -3.55 -11.17 6.52
CA ASN A 168 -4.40 -10.04 6.87
C ASN A 168 -3.88 -8.77 6.18
N PHE A 169 -4.81 -7.89 5.79
CA PHE A 169 -4.48 -6.67 5.08
C PHE A 169 -5.02 -5.44 5.79
N LYS A 170 -4.15 -4.46 6.02
CA LYS A 170 -4.55 -3.10 6.31
C LYS A 170 -4.86 -2.38 5.01
N LEU A 171 -6.05 -1.77 4.94
CA LEU A 171 -6.54 -1.10 3.73
C LEU A 171 -6.66 0.40 3.97
N LYS A 172 -6.19 1.19 3.00
CA LYS A 172 -6.36 2.64 2.97
C LYS A 172 -6.99 3.05 1.64
N LYS A 173 -8.20 3.61 1.71
CA LYS A 173 -8.91 4.11 0.53
C LYS A 173 -8.18 5.32 -0.05
N ILE A 174 -8.05 5.34 -1.38
CA ILE A 174 -7.47 6.45 -2.14
C ILE A 174 -8.60 7.21 -2.85
N SER A 175 -9.44 6.49 -3.59
CA SER A 175 -10.62 7.02 -4.26
C SER A 175 -11.72 5.97 -4.32
N ALA A 176 -12.82 6.23 -5.06
CA ALA A 176 -13.98 5.33 -5.12
C ALA A 176 -13.60 3.87 -5.44
N HIS A 177 -12.69 3.67 -6.39
CA HIS A 177 -12.30 2.34 -6.88
C HIS A 177 -10.89 1.90 -6.44
N TRP A 178 -10.13 2.75 -5.75
CA TRP A 178 -8.71 2.55 -5.53
C TRP A 178 -8.35 2.51 -4.05
N TYR A 179 -7.51 1.54 -3.69
CA TYR A 179 -7.06 1.29 -2.32
C TYR A 179 -5.57 0.95 -2.30
N HIS A 180 -4.87 1.40 -1.26
CA HIS A 180 -3.63 0.76 -0.84
C HIS A 180 -3.96 -0.44 0.06
N ALA A 181 -3.24 -1.53 -0.13
CA ALA A 181 -3.27 -2.71 0.73
C ALA A 181 -1.86 -3.02 1.22
N ARG A 182 -1.72 -3.27 2.52
CA ARG A 182 -0.47 -3.70 3.15
C ARG A 182 -0.74 -4.96 3.94
N VAL A 183 0.03 -6.01 3.71
CA VAL A 183 0.04 -7.21 4.55
C VAL A 183 0.44 -6.82 5.97
N ILE A 184 -0.31 -7.29 6.97
CA ILE A 184 0.04 -7.16 8.38
C ILE A 184 0.17 -8.57 8.96
N GLU A 185 1.21 -8.76 9.77
CA GLU A 185 1.33 -9.94 10.63
C GLU A 185 0.41 -9.76 11.84
N ASP A 186 -0.16 -10.86 12.31
CA ASP A 186 -1.01 -10.89 13.51
C ASP A 186 -0.20 -10.75 14.80
#